data_AF-A0A317CF01-F1
#
_entry.id   AF-A0A317CF01-F1
#
_cell.length_a   1.000
_cell.length_b   1.000
_cell.length_c   1.000
_cell.angle_alpha   90.00
_cell.angle_beta   90.00
_cell.angle_gamma   90.00
#
_symmetry.space_group_name_H-M   'P 1'
#
loop_
_entity.id
_entity.type
_entity.pdbx_description
1 polymer ?
#
loop_
_entity_poly.entity_id
_entity_poly.type
_entity_poly.pdbx_seq_one_letter_code
_entity_poly.pdbx_strand_id
1 'polypeptide(L)'
;MTSDLNKPLLRVHPSRQAARTVGSPRNPPPPVSFSIPEQAEKFGPKFTRLTEILQRDSGGIELHADPSSIAPERLLVFELNGEVQNFANAIRQVEGLQLVDEEELVPDDLADHPRAYLLIPDDQALGQIHRLWEHWLSGSPMQTGFTPWRDVFKTLRDLRPWGPQDRISKIDQGILTREIDGLEAHDTIKLEIELIYRPDTSLSRNYQARVEEEITNQGGNVLSAARIDEIAYHAVLAEVSVQTATQILNHEGISSLDPIQHIRPQSTSLKSNLGDESPSCCGQLKLATSLEVNPNFSSAIIGDSPPLLACGR
;
A
#
# COMPACT_ATOMS: atom_id res chain seq x y z
N MET A 1 28.70 21.98 0.02
CA MET A 1 28.34 22.98 -1.01
C MET A 1 27.97 24.26 -0.30
N THR A 2 28.72 25.34 -0.52
CA THR A 2 28.47 26.66 0.08
C THR A 2 27.29 27.32 -0.61
N SER A 3 26.21 27.58 0.12
CA SER A 3 25.07 28.35 -0.39
C SER A 3 25.50 29.80 -0.62
N ASP A 4 25.39 30.24 -1.86
CA ASP A 4 25.63 31.62 -2.28
C ASP A 4 24.54 32.52 -1.67
N LEU A 5 24.90 33.30 -0.66
CA LEU A 5 23.99 34.18 0.10
C LEU A 5 23.33 35.27 -0.75
N ASN A 6 23.83 35.53 -1.96
CA ASN A 6 23.23 36.49 -2.89
C ASN A 6 22.19 35.87 -3.83
N LYS A 7 21.93 34.57 -3.72
CA LYS A 7 20.85 33.91 -4.47
C LYS A 7 19.69 33.64 -3.52
N PRO A 8 18.52 34.28 -3.71
CA PRO A 8 17.37 33.99 -2.89
C PRO A 8 17.01 32.51 -3.06
N LEU A 9 16.80 31.83 -1.94
CA LEU A 9 16.40 30.41 -1.89
C LEU A 9 15.07 30.18 -2.65
N LEU A 10 14.25 31.22 -2.77
CA LEU A 10 13.01 31.23 -3.51
C LEU A 10 13.07 32.27 -4.63
N ARG A 11 12.91 31.83 -5.88
CA ARG A 11 12.85 32.74 -7.04
C ARG A 11 11.45 33.33 -7.17
N VAL A 12 11.31 34.62 -6.84
CA VAL A 12 10.03 35.35 -6.86
C VAL A 12 9.60 35.76 -8.29
N HIS A 13 10.53 35.75 -9.25
CA HIS A 13 10.25 36.00 -10.66
C HIS A 13 10.75 34.83 -11.54
N PRO A 14 9.86 34.09 -12.23
CA PRO A 14 10.28 33.03 -13.12
C PRO A 14 10.92 33.65 -14.38
N SER A 15 12.25 33.61 -14.47
CA SER A 15 12.95 33.84 -15.74
C SER A 15 12.53 32.77 -16.74
N ARG A 16 12.33 33.17 -18.01
CA ARG A 16 11.96 32.28 -19.13
C ARG A 16 12.83 31.01 -19.09
N GLN A 17 12.22 29.86 -18.86
CA GLN A 17 12.92 28.58 -18.81
C GLN A 17 13.67 28.41 -20.14
N ALA A 18 15.01 28.34 -20.07
CA ALA A 18 15.80 27.92 -21.22
C ALA A 18 15.36 26.51 -21.62
N ALA A 19 15.31 26.23 -22.92
CA ALA A 19 14.98 24.89 -23.41
C ALA A 19 15.91 23.88 -22.71
N ARG A 20 15.29 22.92 -22.01
CA ARG A 20 16.02 21.87 -21.30
C ARG A 20 16.90 21.15 -22.32
N THR A 21 18.20 21.07 -22.05
CA THR A 21 19.11 20.25 -22.84
C THR A 21 18.62 18.81 -22.73
N VAL A 22 18.02 18.28 -23.81
CA VAL A 22 17.55 16.90 -23.85
C VAL A 22 18.79 16.03 -23.94
N GLY A 23 19.14 15.39 -22.82
CA GLY A 23 20.18 14.37 -22.82
C GLY A 23 19.74 13.19 -23.69
N SER A 24 20.71 12.48 -24.27
CA SER A 24 20.43 11.23 -24.99
C SER A 24 19.69 10.26 -24.05
N PRO A 25 18.69 9.50 -24.54
CA PRO A 25 18.01 8.50 -23.74
C PRO A 25 19.06 7.51 -23.21
N ARG A 26 19.23 7.45 -21.89
CA ARG A 26 19.87 6.29 -21.28
C ARG A 26 18.82 5.20 -21.29
N ASN A 27 19.00 4.18 -22.12
CA ASN A 27 18.26 2.94 -21.98
C ASN A 27 18.99 2.12 -20.91
N PRO A 28 18.50 2.10 -19.65
CA PRO A 28 19.05 1.17 -18.67
C PRO A 28 18.96 -0.26 -19.23
N PRO A 29 19.89 -1.15 -18.84
CA PRO A 29 19.79 -2.55 -19.21
C PRO A 29 18.45 -3.11 -18.74
N PRO A 30 17.84 -4.04 -19.49
CA PRO A 30 16.60 -4.68 -19.05
C PRO A 30 16.85 -5.42 -17.73
N PRO A 31 15.83 -5.51 -16.87
CA PRO A 31 15.93 -6.28 -15.63
C PRO A 31 16.28 -7.74 -15.93
N VAL A 32 17.00 -8.37 -14.99
CA VAL A 32 17.38 -9.79 -15.09
C VAL A 32 16.12 -10.64 -15.22
N SER A 33 16.07 -11.52 -16.23
CA SER A 33 14.93 -12.37 -16.50
C SER A 33 15.23 -13.85 -16.23
N PHE A 34 14.23 -14.58 -15.77
CA PHE A 34 14.22 -16.03 -15.65
C PHE A 34 13.60 -16.68 -16.89
N SER A 35 14.02 -17.91 -17.17
CA SER A 35 13.46 -18.72 -18.25
C SER A 35 12.09 -19.30 -17.87
N ILE A 36 11.31 -19.68 -18.89
CA ILE A 36 10.00 -20.33 -18.68
C ILE A 36 10.11 -21.60 -17.81
N PRO A 37 11.06 -22.53 -18.06
CA PRO A 37 11.21 -23.73 -17.22
C PRO A 37 11.52 -23.41 -15.75
N GLU A 38 12.43 -22.47 -15.48
CA GLU A 38 12.77 -22.06 -14.10
C GLU A 38 11.54 -21.51 -13.37
N GLN A 39 10.75 -20.69 -14.06
CA GLN A 39 9.55 -20.09 -13.48
C GLN A 39 8.42 -21.11 -13.32
N ALA A 40 8.25 -22.03 -14.27
CA ALA A 40 7.30 -23.12 -14.17
C ALA A 40 7.60 -24.02 -12.96
N GLU A 41 8.87 -24.35 -12.74
CA GLU A 41 9.31 -25.13 -11.59
C GLU A 41 9.03 -24.38 -10.27
N LYS A 42 9.37 -23.08 -10.21
CA LYS A 42 9.25 -22.29 -8.99
C LYS A 42 7.81 -21.94 -8.61
N PHE A 43 7.01 -21.46 -9.57
CA PHE A 43 5.69 -20.89 -9.30
C PHE A 43 4.52 -21.74 -9.80
N GLY A 44 4.78 -22.71 -10.67
CA GLY A 44 3.75 -23.64 -11.16
C GLY A 44 2.92 -24.26 -10.03
N PRO A 45 3.53 -24.83 -8.97
CA PRO A 45 2.78 -25.40 -7.85
C PRO A 45 1.84 -24.40 -7.15
N LYS A 46 2.27 -23.14 -6.97
CA LYS A 46 1.45 -22.09 -6.34
C LYS A 46 0.21 -21.77 -7.19
N PHE A 47 0.41 -21.59 -8.49
CA PHE A 47 -0.68 -21.31 -9.44
C PHE A 47 -1.65 -22.49 -9.59
N THR A 48 -1.15 -23.72 -9.66
CA THR A 48 -2.00 -24.92 -9.71
C THR A 48 -2.84 -25.06 -8.45
N ARG A 49 -2.24 -24.90 -7.26
CA ARG A 49 -2.96 -25.01 -5.98
C ARG A 49 -4.06 -23.96 -5.85
N LEU A 50 -3.78 -22.72 -6.25
CA LEU A 50 -4.76 -21.63 -6.28
C LEU A 50 -5.99 -22.03 -7.10
N THR A 51 -5.78 -22.47 -8.34
CA THR A 51 -6.87 -22.89 -9.24
C THR A 51 -7.65 -24.07 -8.69
N GLU A 52 -6.96 -25.08 -8.17
CA GLU A 52 -7.60 -26.25 -7.59
C GLU A 52 -8.54 -25.92 -6.43
N ILE A 53 -8.19 -24.93 -5.60
CA ILE A 53 -9.05 -24.50 -4.50
C ILE A 53 -10.20 -23.64 -5.02
N LEU A 54 -9.93 -22.64 -5.87
CA LEU A 54 -10.98 -21.76 -6.42
C LEU A 54 -12.05 -22.54 -7.20
N GLN A 55 -11.69 -23.66 -7.84
CA GLN A 55 -12.65 -24.54 -8.51
C GLN A 55 -13.51 -25.37 -7.54
N ARG A 56 -12.98 -25.71 -6.36
CA ARG A 56 -13.66 -26.51 -5.34
C ARG A 56 -14.48 -25.66 -4.38
N ASP A 57 -13.99 -24.46 -4.10
CA ASP A 57 -14.52 -23.49 -3.16
C ASP A 57 -14.43 -22.10 -3.81
N SER A 58 -15.50 -21.74 -4.51
CA SER A 58 -15.62 -20.46 -5.20
C SER A 58 -15.70 -19.26 -4.25
N GLY A 59 -15.85 -19.48 -2.94
CA GLY A 59 -15.75 -18.42 -1.94
C GLY A 59 -14.37 -18.30 -1.29
N GLY A 60 -13.39 -19.12 -1.71
CA GLY A 60 -12.01 -19.04 -1.24
C GLY A 60 -11.81 -19.24 0.27
N ILE A 61 -12.78 -19.80 1.00
CA ILE A 61 -12.76 -19.96 2.45
C ILE A 61 -11.54 -20.79 2.88
N GLU A 62 -11.24 -21.87 2.15
CA GLU A 62 -10.04 -22.69 2.41
C GLU A 62 -8.74 -21.89 2.22
N LEU A 63 -8.69 -20.96 1.25
CA LEU A 63 -7.53 -20.08 1.04
C LEU A 63 -7.37 -19.06 2.18
N HIS A 64 -8.48 -18.52 2.68
CA HIS A 64 -8.47 -17.59 3.81
C HIS A 64 -8.03 -18.26 5.12
N ALA A 65 -8.36 -19.54 5.31
CA ALA A 65 -7.98 -20.29 6.52
C ALA A 65 -6.47 -20.54 6.66
N ASP A 66 -5.73 -20.53 5.55
CA ASP A 66 -4.27 -20.61 5.53
C ASP A 66 -3.65 -19.20 5.34
N PRO A 67 -3.04 -18.60 6.37
CA PRO A 67 -2.43 -17.27 6.27
C PRO A 67 -1.29 -17.17 5.25
N SER A 68 -0.66 -18.29 4.91
CA SER A 68 0.46 -18.35 3.96
C SER A 68 0.01 -18.50 2.50
N SER A 69 -1.27 -18.79 2.28
CA SER A 69 -1.82 -19.02 0.96
C SER A 69 -2.15 -17.71 0.21
N ILE A 70 -2.17 -17.78 -1.12
CA ILE A 70 -2.70 -16.72 -1.98
C ILE A 70 -4.22 -16.82 -1.92
N ALA A 71 -4.89 -15.79 -1.41
CA ALA A 71 -6.34 -15.80 -1.23
C ALA A 71 -6.99 -14.60 -1.94
N PRO A 72 -8.28 -14.72 -2.33
CA PRO A 72 -9.08 -13.58 -2.76
C PRO A 72 -9.05 -12.51 -1.69
N GLU A 73 -9.15 -11.25 -2.09
CA GLU A 73 -9.16 -10.09 -1.22
C GLU A 73 -7.90 -9.92 -0.34
N ARG A 74 -6.96 -10.86 -0.33
CA ARG A 74 -5.69 -10.74 0.40
C ARG A 74 -4.70 -9.91 -0.43
N LEU A 75 -3.96 -9.04 0.25
CA LEU A 75 -2.90 -8.27 -0.39
C LEU A 75 -1.75 -9.21 -0.81
N LEU A 76 -1.39 -9.19 -2.08
CA LEU A 76 -0.33 -9.98 -2.68
C LEU A 76 0.86 -9.10 -3.05
N VAL A 77 2.05 -9.67 -2.94
CA VAL A 77 3.31 -9.03 -3.28
C VAL A 77 3.90 -9.72 -4.50
N PHE A 78 4.02 -8.98 -5.58
CA PHE A 78 4.80 -9.37 -6.75
C PHE A 78 6.16 -8.72 -6.66
N GLU A 79 7.17 -9.48 -6.26
CA GLU A 79 8.55 -9.00 -6.22
C GLU A 79 9.21 -9.28 -7.57
N LEU A 80 9.74 -8.25 -8.21
CA LEU A 80 10.33 -8.29 -9.55
C LEU A 80 11.80 -7.82 -9.53
N ASN A 81 12.62 -8.35 -10.44
CA ASN A 81 14.00 -7.90 -10.68
C ASN A 81 14.12 -6.48 -11.27
N GLY A 82 13.02 -5.72 -11.35
CA GLY A 82 13.00 -4.35 -11.82
C GLY A 82 11.60 -3.86 -12.14
N GLU A 83 11.51 -2.60 -12.55
CA GLU A 83 10.26 -1.99 -12.98
C GLU A 83 9.75 -2.62 -14.29
N VAL A 84 8.44 -2.87 -14.36
CA VAL A 84 7.78 -3.29 -15.59
C VAL A 84 7.04 -2.11 -16.20
N GLN A 85 7.46 -1.73 -17.40
CA GLN A 85 6.85 -0.63 -18.13
C GLN A 85 5.36 -0.91 -18.40
N ASN A 86 4.53 0.11 -18.17
CA ASN A 86 3.08 0.05 -18.38
C ASN A 86 2.36 -1.02 -17.53
N PHE A 87 2.95 -1.50 -16.43
CA PHE A 87 2.30 -2.54 -15.63
C PHE A 87 0.99 -2.06 -15.01
N ALA A 88 0.94 -0.83 -14.48
CA ALA A 88 -0.31 -0.23 -13.99
C ALA A 88 -1.43 -0.23 -15.05
N ASN A 89 -1.11 -0.04 -16.34
CA ASN A 89 -2.10 -0.14 -17.43
C ASN A 89 -2.59 -1.59 -17.61
N ALA A 90 -1.68 -2.57 -17.52
CA ALA A 90 -2.02 -3.98 -17.67
C ALA A 90 -2.78 -4.54 -16.48
N ILE A 91 -2.54 -4.02 -15.27
CA ILE A 91 -3.34 -4.32 -14.08
C ILE A 91 -4.79 -3.88 -14.29
N ARG A 92 -5.02 -2.67 -14.83
CA ARG A 92 -6.37 -2.17 -15.14
C ARG A 92 -7.15 -2.99 -16.18
N GLN A 93 -6.48 -3.87 -16.93
CA GLN A 93 -7.12 -4.79 -17.87
C GLN A 93 -7.57 -6.11 -17.21
N VAL A 94 -7.15 -6.36 -15.96
CA VAL A 94 -7.61 -7.48 -15.15
C VAL A 94 -8.74 -6.98 -14.27
N GLU A 95 -9.97 -7.37 -14.60
CA GLU A 95 -11.13 -7.02 -13.78
C GLU A 95 -10.99 -7.67 -12.40
N GLY A 96 -11.31 -6.91 -11.35
CA GLY A 96 -11.17 -7.37 -9.98
C GLY A 96 -9.78 -7.22 -9.37
N LEU A 97 -8.79 -6.71 -10.12
CA LEU A 97 -7.42 -6.51 -9.63
C LEU A 97 -7.16 -5.02 -9.31
N GLN A 98 -6.72 -4.76 -8.09
CA GLN A 98 -6.38 -3.42 -7.62
C GLN A 98 -4.89 -3.32 -7.32
N LEU A 99 -4.26 -2.22 -7.72
CA LEU A 99 -2.90 -1.84 -7.30
C LEU A 99 -3.02 -0.93 -6.08
N VAL A 100 -2.36 -1.31 -4.99
CA VAL A 100 -2.33 -0.57 -3.73
C VAL A 100 -1.11 0.32 -3.65
N ASP A 101 0.07 -0.25 -3.89
CA ASP A 101 1.33 0.48 -3.80
C ASP A 101 2.44 -0.19 -4.63
N GLU A 102 3.53 0.54 -4.81
CA GLU A 102 4.76 0.11 -5.46
C GLU A 102 5.97 0.50 -4.61
N GLU A 103 6.73 -0.48 -4.14
CA GLU A 103 7.90 -0.24 -3.28
C GLU A 103 9.21 -0.60 -3.99
N GLU A 104 10.26 0.19 -3.75
CA GLU A 104 11.63 -0.20 -4.11
C GLU A 104 12.20 -1.08 -3.02
N LEU A 105 12.64 -2.28 -3.40
CA LEU A 105 13.28 -3.22 -2.50
C LEU A 105 14.79 -2.94 -2.40
N VAL A 106 15.42 -3.52 -1.38
CA VAL A 106 16.87 -3.41 -1.19
C VAL A 106 17.57 -4.08 -2.38
N PRO A 107 18.57 -3.43 -3.01
CA PRO A 107 19.35 -4.02 -4.09
C PRO A 107 20.05 -5.31 -3.64
N ASP A 108 20.18 -6.25 -4.57
CA ASP A 108 20.89 -7.52 -4.37
C ASP A 108 21.71 -7.92 -5.59
N ASP A 109 22.36 -9.09 -5.53
CA ASP A 109 23.20 -9.59 -6.62
C ASP A 109 22.42 -9.84 -7.93
N LEU A 110 21.08 -9.93 -7.86
CA LEU A 110 20.21 -10.20 -9.01
C LEU A 110 19.63 -8.92 -9.61
N ALA A 111 19.45 -7.85 -8.84
CA ALA A 111 18.91 -6.59 -9.32
C ALA A 111 19.38 -5.39 -8.49
N ASP A 112 19.76 -4.31 -9.19
CA ASP A 112 20.09 -3.03 -8.58
C ASP A 112 18.85 -2.26 -8.09
N HIS A 113 17.69 -2.47 -8.71
CA HIS A 113 16.45 -1.76 -8.41
C HIS A 113 15.24 -2.70 -8.39
N PRO A 114 15.22 -3.72 -7.52
CA PRO A 114 14.07 -4.61 -7.40
C PRO A 114 12.83 -3.86 -6.94
N ARG A 115 11.65 -4.31 -7.40
CA ARG A 115 10.37 -3.66 -7.14
C ARG A 115 9.37 -4.64 -6.56
N ALA A 116 8.60 -4.22 -5.56
CA ALA A 116 7.44 -4.94 -5.07
C ALA A 116 6.18 -4.21 -5.53
N TYR A 117 5.26 -4.95 -6.14
CA TYR A 117 3.93 -4.45 -6.50
C TYR A 117 2.90 -5.09 -5.57
N LEU A 118 2.16 -4.26 -4.85
CA LEU A 118 1.17 -4.66 -3.86
C LEU A 118 -0.21 -4.67 -4.51
N LEU A 119 -0.80 -5.87 -4.67
CA LEU A 119 -2.02 -6.07 -5.43
C LEU A 119 -3.11 -6.73 -4.59
N ILE A 120 -4.36 -6.30 -4.74
CA ILE A 120 -5.52 -6.98 -4.15
C ILE A 120 -6.35 -7.55 -5.31
N PRO A 121 -6.36 -8.88 -5.50
CA PRO A 121 -7.25 -9.52 -6.44
C PRO A 121 -8.55 -9.98 -5.76
N ASP A 122 -9.66 -9.99 -6.49
CA ASP A 122 -10.81 -10.85 -6.16
C ASP A 122 -10.67 -12.24 -6.80
N ASP A 123 -11.70 -13.07 -6.66
CA ASP A 123 -11.76 -14.42 -7.24
C ASP A 123 -11.57 -14.42 -8.77
N GLN A 124 -12.18 -13.46 -9.46
CA GLN A 124 -12.12 -13.35 -10.91
C GLN A 124 -10.71 -12.97 -11.37
N ALA A 125 -10.08 -12.02 -10.68
CA ALA A 125 -8.73 -11.57 -10.95
C ALA A 125 -7.72 -12.71 -10.75
N LEU A 126 -7.82 -13.49 -9.67
CA LEU A 126 -6.96 -14.65 -9.44
C LEU A 126 -7.06 -15.67 -10.57
N GLY A 127 -8.27 -16.00 -11.00
CA GLY A 127 -8.49 -16.88 -12.15
C GLY A 127 -7.93 -16.31 -13.46
N GLN A 128 -8.01 -14.99 -13.67
CA GLN A 128 -7.43 -14.34 -14.84
C GLN A 128 -5.89 -14.33 -14.81
N ILE A 129 -5.27 -14.04 -13.67
CA ILE A 129 -3.80 -14.11 -13.51
C ILE A 129 -3.30 -15.52 -13.81
N HIS A 130 -4.00 -16.56 -13.32
CA HIS A 130 -3.67 -17.95 -13.66
C HIS A 130 -3.72 -18.22 -15.16
N ARG A 131 -4.78 -17.79 -15.86
CA ARG A 131 -4.87 -17.96 -17.32
C ARG A 131 -3.75 -17.23 -18.06
N LEU A 132 -3.37 -16.04 -17.61
CA LEU A 132 -2.24 -15.30 -18.18
C LEU A 132 -0.91 -16.05 -17.97
N TRP A 133 -0.73 -16.65 -16.80
CA TRP A 133 0.40 -17.50 -16.48
C TRP A 133 0.49 -18.73 -17.40
N GLU A 134 -0.60 -19.49 -17.54
CA GLU A 134 -0.65 -20.66 -18.44
C GLU A 134 -0.39 -20.28 -19.90
N HIS A 135 -0.99 -19.17 -20.35
CA HIS A 135 -0.78 -18.66 -21.70
C HIS A 135 0.69 -18.30 -21.93
N TRP A 136 1.33 -17.67 -20.95
CA TRP A 136 2.77 -17.36 -21.00
C TRP A 136 3.64 -18.62 -21.06
N LEU A 137 3.33 -19.64 -20.25
CA LEU A 137 4.04 -20.92 -20.26
C LEU A 137 3.95 -21.65 -21.62
N SER A 138 2.86 -21.45 -22.37
CA SER A 138 2.72 -22.02 -23.72
C SER A 138 3.73 -21.48 -24.74
N GLY A 139 4.42 -20.37 -24.43
CA GLY A 139 5.33 -19.68 -25.34
C GLY A 139 4.62 -18.85 -26.43
N SER A 140 3.29 -18.81 -26.42
CA SER A 140 2.50 -18.00 -27.37
C SER A 140 2.65 -16.50 -27.08
N PRO A 141 2.58 -15.63 -28.10
CA PRO A 141 2.54 -14.18 -27.88
C PRO A 141 1.37 -13.77 -26.98
N MET A 142 1.62 -12.85 -26.05
CA MET A 142 0.55 -12.26 -25.23
C MET A 142 -0.42 -11.47 -26.11
N GLN A 143 -1.70 -11.51 -25.76
CA GLN A 143 -2.71 -10.65 -26.38
C GLN A 143 -2.39 -9.17 -26.14
N THR A 144 -2.85 -8.31 -27.04
CA THR A 144 -2.70 -6.85 -26.89
C THR A 144 -3.26 -6.39 -25.55
N GLY A 145 -2.51 -5.54 -24.84
CA GLY A 145 -2.86 -5.09 -23.47
C GLY A 145 -2.26 -5.95 -22.35
N PHE A 146 -1.93 -7.22 -22.61
CA PHE A 146 -1.35 -8.14 -21.61
C PHE A 146 0.14 -8.42 -21.80
N THR A 147 0.81 -7.73 -22.74
CA THR A 147 2.26 -7.88 -22.93
C THR A 147 3.07 -7.58 -21.66
N PRO A 148 2.74 -6.58 -20.82
CA PRO A 148 3.48 -6.35 -19.56
C PRO A 148 3.45 -7.55 -18.61
N TRP A 149 2.39 -8.36 -18.61
CA TRP A 149 2.32 -9.57 -17.79
C TRP A 149 3.38 -10.62 -18.17
N ARG A 150 3.77 -10.71 -19.45
CA ARG A 150 4.93 -11.53 -19.85
C ARG A 150 6.20 -11.05 -19.15
N ASP A 151 6.40 -9.74 -19.06
CA ASP A 151 7.60 -9.18 -18.48
C ASP A 151 7.60 -9.35 -16.96
N VAL A 152 6.44 -9.18 -16.31
CA VAL A 152 6.21 -9.57 -14.90
C VAL A 152 6.64 -11.02 -14.67
N PHE A 153 6.07 -11.98 -15.41
CA PHE A 153 6.41 -13.40 -15.20
C PHE A 153 7.87 -13.72 -15.52
N LYS A 154 8.49 -13.03 -16.48
CA LYS A 154 9.91 -13.16 -16.76
C LYS A 154 10.79 -12.64 -15.64
N THR A 155 10.40 -11.60 -14.93
CA THR A 155 11.23 -10.96 -13.89
C THR A 155 10.79 -11.29 -12.46
N LEU A 156 9.73 -12.10 -12.31
CA LEU A 156 9.15 -12.47 -11.02
C LEU A 156 10.17 -13.25 -10.19
N ARG A 157 10.63 -12.65 -9.09
CA ARG A 157 11.53 -13.29 -8.13
C ARG A 157 10.77 -13.92 -6.98
N ASP A 158 9.66 -13.32 -6.54
CA ASP A 158 8.79 -13.92 -5.53
C ASP A 158 7.32 -13.50 -5.71
N LEU A 159 6.42 -14.37 -5.24
CA LEU A 159 4.99 -14.18 -5.21
C LEU A 159 4.46 -14.73 -3.89
N ARG A 160 3.98 -13.85 -3.02
CA ARG A 160 3.56 -14.20 -1.67
C ARG A 160 2.45 -13.28 -1.17
N PRO A 161 1.68 -13.68 -0.15
CA PRO A 161 0.84 -12.74 0.57
C PRO A 161 1.69 -11.68 1.32
N TRP A 162 1.12 -10.49 1.48
CA TRP A 162 1.62 -9.47 2.40
C TRP A 162 1.38 -9.95 3.83
N GLY A 163 2.46 -10.15 4.57
CA GLY A 163 2.50 -10.88 5.81
C GLY A 163 2.90 -10.03 7.00
N PRO A 164 3.00 -10.65 8.19
CA PRO A 164 3.34 -9.99 9.45
C PRO A 164 4.64 -9.17 9.40
N GLN A 165 5.64 -9.68 8.67
CA GLN A 165 6.94 -9.03 8.48
C GLN A 165 6.87 -7.72 7.69
N ASP A 166 5.84 -7.56 6.85
CA ASP A 166 5.69 -6.40 5.99
C ASP A 166 4.89 -5.28 6.66
N ARG A 167 4.14 -5.59 7.73
CA ARG A 167 3.28 -4.61 8.41
C ARG A 167 4.08 -3.49 9.09
N ILE A 168 5.35 -3.70 9.41
CA ILE A 168 6.18 -2.68 10.07
C ILE A 168 7.50 -2.50 9.33
N SER A 169 7.72 -1.29 8.80
CA SER A 169 8.93 -0.98 8.03
C SER A 169 10.18 -1.06 8.91
N LYS A 170 11.36 -1.26 8.31
CA LYS A 170 12.63 -1.27 9.07
C LYS A 170 12.87 0.04 9.84
N ILE A 171 12.40 1.16 9.29
CA ILE A 171 12.51 2.48 9.93
C ILE A 171 11.60 2.53 11.15
N ASP A 172 10.35 2.09 10.99
CA ASP A 172 9.36 2.09 12.06
C ASP A 172 9.69 1.10 13.16
N GLN A 173 10.26 -0.08 12.84
CA GLN A 173 10.84 -1.00 13.83
C GLN A 173 11.88 -0.28 14.69
N GLY A 174 12.81 0.44 14.07
CA GLY A 174 13.84 1.20 14.78
C GLY A 174 13.30 2.39 15.59
N ILE A 175 12.16 2.96 15.21
CA ILE A 175 11.46 3.97 16.02
C ILE A 175 10.80 3.28 17.22
N LEU A 176 10.02 2.24 16.97
CA LEU A 176 9.27 1.50 17.98
C LEU A 176 10.18 0.93 19.07
N THR A 177 11.29 0.28 18.68
CA THR A 177 12.29 -0.24 19.61
C THR A 177 12.84 0.84 20.54
N ARG A 178 13.05 2.06 20.03
CA ARG A 178 13.53 3.18 20.85
C ARG A 178 12.45 3.76 21.74
N GLU A 179 11.20 3.79 21.28
CA GLU A 179 10.08 4.32 22.06
C GLU A 179 9.74 3.43 23.26
N ILE A 180 9.92 2.11 23.14
CA ILE A 180 9.66 1.17 24.23
C ILE A 180 10.87 0.91 25.13
N ASP A 181 12.05 1.42 24.79
CA ASP A 181 13.27 1.19 25.56
C ASP A 181 13.17 1.83 26.95
N GLY A 182 13.41 1.02 27.99
CA GLY A 182 13.31 1.44 29.39
C GLY A 182 11.87 1.58 29.93
N LEU A 183 10.85 1.25 29.14
CA LEU A 183 9.46 1.15 29.61
C LEU A 183 9.17 -0.25 30.17
N GLU A 184 8.22 -0.32 31.09
CA GLU A 184 7.73 -1.57 31.66
C GLU A 184 6.71 -2.22 30.71
N ALA A 185 6.54 -3.54 30.79
CA ALA A 185 5.69 -4.30 29.86
C ALA A 185 4.21 -3.82 29.80
N HIS A 186 3.72 -3.20 30.88
CA HIS A 186 2.37 -2.69 31.03
C HIS A 186 2.22 -1.20 30.68
N ASP A 187 3.34 -0.50 30.47
CA ASP A 187 3.30 0.85 29.93
C ASP A 187 2.70 0.82 28.53
N THR A 188 2.17 1.96 28.09
CA THR A 188 1.43 2.06 26.84
C THR A 188 2.08 3.01 25.86
N ILE A 189 1.90 2.71 24.58
CA ILE A 189 2.35 3.52 23.46
C ILE A 189 1.22 3.65 22.45
N LYS A 190 1.32 4.65 21.56
CA LYS A 190 0.34 4.87 20.49
C LYS A 190 0.86 4.37 19.17
N LEU A 191 0.06 3.55 18.50
CA LEU A 191 0.32 3.05 17.16
C LEU A 191 -0.80 3.49 16.23
N GLU A 192 -0.43 3.95 15.04
CA GLU A 192 -1.35 4.03 13.91
C GLU A 192 -1.29 2.71 13.15
N ILE A 193 -2.45 2.09 12.99
CA ILE A 193 -2.64 0.82 12.30
C ILE A 193 -3.41 1.15 11.02
N GLU A 194 -2.68 1.28 9.92
CA GLU A 194 -3.24 1.46 8.59
C GLU A 194 -3.87 0.13 8.14
N LEU A 195 -5.10 0.17 7.69
CA LEU A 195 -5.83 -0.95 7.13
C LEU A 195 -5.75 -0.89 5.62
N ILE A 196 -5.77 -2.07 4.99
CA ILE A 196 -5.92 -2.19 3.55
C ILE A 196 -7.24 -1.53 3.16
N TYR A 197 -7.17 -0.44 2.39
CA TYR A 197 -8.37 0.27 1.95
C TYR A 197 -9.17 -0.59 0.99
N ARG A 198 -10.50 -0.61 1.19
CA ARG A 198 -11.45 -1.26 0.28
C ARG A 198 -12.58 -0.31 -0.07
N PRO A 199 -13.00 -0.27 -1.35
CA PRO A 199 -14.16 0.52 -1.75
C PRO A 199 -15.48 0.03 -1.10
N ASP A 200 -15.63 -1.28 -0.87
CA ASP A 200 -16.80 -1.82 -0.19
C ASP A 200 -16.79 -1.45 1.30
N THR A 201 -17.67 -0.51 1.67
CA THR A 201 -17.76 0.01 3.03
C THR A 201 -18.19 -1.04 4.06
N SER A 202 -19.00 -2.02 3.67
CA SER A 202 -19.45 -3.08 4.59
C SER A 202 -18.30 -4.03 4.91
N LEU A 203 -17.55 -4.43 3.88
CA LEU A 203 -16.35 -5.23 4.03
C LEU A 203 -15.27 -4.50 4.84
N SER A 204 -14.98 -3.23 4.52
CA SER A 204 -14.07 -2.38 5.29
C SER A 204 -14.44 -2.28 6.76
N ARG A 205 -15.73 -2.09 7.08
CA ARG A 205 -16.19 -2.03 8.48
C ARG A 205 -16.03 -3.35 9.20
N ASN A 206 -16.27 -4.49 8.54
CA ASN A 206 -16.05 -5.80 9.14
C ASN A 206 -14.58 -6.01 9.48
N TYR A 207 -13.67 -5.65 8.56
CA TYR A 207 -12.24 -5.77 8.79
C TYR A 207 -11.73 -4.83 9.89
N GLN A 208 -12.20 -3.58 9.91
CA GLN A 208 -11.89 -2.66 11.00
C GLN A 208 -12.34 -3.24 12.35
N ALA A 209 -13.59 -3.72 12.45
CA ALA A 209 -14.11 -4.29 13.68
C ALA A 209 -13.28 -5.48 14.18
N ARG A 210 -12.81 -6.35 13.28
CA ARG A 210 -11.91 -7.47 13.64
C ARG A 210 -10.58 -7.00 14.21
N VAL A 211 -10.00 -5.93 13.66
CA VAL A 211 -8.74 -5.35 14.17
C VAL A 211 -8.95 -4.68 15.52
N GLU A 212 -10.04 -3.92 15.68
CA GLU A 212 -10.41 -3.29 16.94
C GLU A 212 -10.69 -4.31 18.06
N GLU A 213 -11.36 -5.41 17.72
CA GLU A 213 -11.58 -6.53 18.64
C GLU A 213 -10.26 -7.16 19.09
N GLU A 214 -9.32 -7.42 18.18
CA GLU A 214 -8.02 -7.98 18.53
C GLU A 214 -7.18 -7.03 19.40
N ILE A 215 -7.19 -5.72 19.09
CA ILE A 215 -6.56 -4.70 19.94
C ILE A 215 -7.10 -4.78 21.36
N THR A 216 -8.43 -4.86 21.49
CA THR A 216 -9.11 -4.92 22.79
C THR A 216 -8.80 -6.23 23.53
N ASN A 217 -8.76 -7.36 22.82
CA ASN A 217 -8.44 -8.68 23.38
C ASN A 217 -7.01 -8.73 23.95
N GLN A 218 -6.09 -7.95 23.38
CA GLN A 218 -4.73 -7.78 23.89
C GLN A 218 -4.59 -6.70 24.97
N GLY A 219 -5.71 -6.17 25.46
CA GLY A 219 -5.75 -5.14 26.52
C GLY A 219 -5.39 -3.74 26.04
N GLY A 220 -5.38 -3.50 24.73
CA GLY A 220 -5.23 -2.17 24.14
C GLY A 220 -6.56 -1.40 24.08
N ASN A 221 -6.46 -0.11 23.77
CA ASN A 221 -7.60 0.80 23.61
C ASN A 221 -7.60 1.41 22.22
N VAL A 222 -8.74 1.37 21.55
CA VAL A 222 -8.94 2.11 20.29
C VAL A 222 -9.24 3.58 20.62
N LEU A 223 -8.40 4.49 20.14
CA LEU A 223 -8.52 5.94 20.41
C LEU A 223 -9.36 6.65 19.35
N SER A 224 -9.17 6.29 18.08
CA SER A 224 -9.91 6.85 16.94
C SER A 224 -9.76 5.98 15.71
N ALA A 225 -10.67 6.11 14.74
CA ALA A 225 -10.52 5.54 13.41
C ALA A 225 -10.85 6.58 12.34
N ALA A 226 -10.21 6.47 11.18
CA ALA A 226 -10.40 7.36 10.04
C ALA A 226 -10.50 6.58 8.74
N ARG A 227 -11.43 6.97 7.87
CA ARG A 227 -11.56 6.49 6.49
C ARG A 227 -11.76 7.69 5.57
N ILE A 228 -10.93 7.82 4.55
CA ILE A 228 -10.91 8.94 3.60
C ILE A 228 -10.84 8.36 2.19
N ASP A 229 -11.99 8.38 1.49
CA ASP A 229 -12.17 7.65 0.24
C ASP A 229 -11.42 8.28 -0.93
N GLU A 230 -11.26 9.60 -0.88
CA GLU A 230 -10.59 10.40 -1.92
C GLU A 230 -9.12 10.05 -2.08
N ILE A 231 -8.49 9.54 -1.01
CA ILE A 231 -7.08 9.16 -0.97
C ILE A 231 -6.88 7.69 -0.62
N ALA A 232 -7.95 6.89 -0.65
CA ALA A 232 -7.92 5.46 -0.31
C ALA A 232 -7.22 5.19 1.04
N TYR A 233 -7.51 6.00 2.05
CA TYR A 233 -6.90 5.89 3.38
C TYR A 233 -7.89 5.30 4.38
N HIS A 234 -7.43 4.33 5.18
CA HIS A 234 -8.21 3.73 6.26
C HIS A 234 -7.25 3.36 7.40
N ALA A 235 -7.46 3.87 8.60
CA ALA A 235 -6.59 3.57 9.73
C ALA A 235 -7.33 3.61 11.09
N VAL A 236 -6.74 2.93 12.06
CA VAL A 236 -7.11 2.95 13.48
C VAL A 236 -5.93 3.48 14.28
N LEU A 237 -6.15 4.48 15.12
CA LEU A 237 -5.20 4.90 16.14
C LEU A 237 -5.51 4.15 17.42
N ALA A 238 -4.54 3.40 17.93
CA ALA A 238 -4.68 2.58 19.11
C ALA A 238 -3.59 2.89 20.14
N GLU A 239 -3.93 2.73 21.41
CA GLU A 239 -3.01 2.66 22.52
C GLU A 239 -2.83 1.19 22.90
N VAL A 240 -1.59 0.69 22.88
CA VAL A 240 -1.27 -0.71 23.17
C VAL A 240 -0.18 -0.81 24.22
N SER A 241 -0.10 -1.96 24.90
CA SER A 241 0.97 -2.21 25.86
C SER A 241 2.33 -2.37 25.18
N VAL A 242 3.42 -2.13 25.91
CA VAL A 242 4.79 -2.44 25.48
C VAL A 242 4.95 -3.94 25.17
N GLN A 243 4.26 -4.82 25.89
CA GLN A 243 4.21 -6.24 25.56
C GLN A 243 3.64 -6.49 24.16
N THR A 244 2.51 -5.87 23.82
CA THR A 244 1.91 -5.95 22.47
C THR A 244 2.83 -5.35 21.40
N ALA A 245 3.46 -4.22 21.69
CA ALA A 245 4.45 -3.61 20.80
C ALA A 245 5.63 -4.56 20.51
N THR A 246 6.08 -5.30 21.52
CA THR A 246 7.14 -6.30 21.42
C THR A 246 6.70 -7.50 20.57
N GLN A 247 5.45 -7.95 20.70
CA GLN A 247 4.88 -8.98 19.83
C GLN A 247 4.84 -8.52 18.37
N ILE A 248 4.47 -7.26 18.11
CA ILE A 248 4.49 -6.69 16.75
C ILE A 248 5.90 -6.70 16.17
N LEU A 249 6.92 -6.33 16.95
CA LEU A 249 8.33 -6.39 16.53
C LEU A 249 8.79 -7.82 16.22
N ASN A 250 8.20 -8.82 16.87
CA ASN A 250 8.43 -10.24 16.61
C ASN A 250 7.50 -10.83 15.53
N HIS A 251 6.67 -9.99 14.88
CA HIS A 251 5.72 -10.39 13.84
C HIS A 251 4.61 -11.33 14.36
N GLU A 252 4.19 -11.12 15.61
CA GLU A 252 3.15 -11.86 16.30
C GLU A 252 1.94 -10.95 16.65
N GLY A 253 0.90 -11.56 17.21
CA GLY A 253 -0.28 -10.85 17.72
C GLY A 253 -1.00 -10.06 16.63
N ILE A 254 -1.20 -8.75 16.88
CA ILE A 254 -1.95 -7.87 15.99
C ILE A 254 -1.38 -7.87 14.56
N SER A 255 -0.05 -7.97 14.40
CA SER A 255 0.61 -7.96 13.09
C SER A 255 0.25 -9.17 12.20
N SER A 256 -0.34 -10.23 12.78
CA SER A 256 -0.81 -11.41 12.05
C SER A 256 -2.11 -11.21 11.28
N LEU A 257 -2.83 -10.12 11.52
CA LEU A 257 -4.12 -9.88 10.92
C LEU A 257 -4.00 -9.45 9.45
N ASP A 258 -4.59 -10.25 8.57
CA ASP A 258 -4.71 -9.99 7.13
C ASP A 258 -5.06 -8.53 6.76
N PRO A 259 -6.01 -7.84 7.43
CA PRO A 259 -6.49 -6.52 7.01
C PRO A 259 -5.52 -5.36 7.25
N ILE A 260 -4.45 -5.54 8.02
CA ILE A 260 -3.58 -4.42 8.43
C ILE A 260 -2.57 -4.14 7.34
N GLN A 261 -2.56 -3.01 6.66
CA GLN A 261 -1.49 -2.73 5.69
C GLN A 261 -0.16 -2.40 6.37
N HIS A 262 -0.16 -1.41 7.27
CA HIS A 262 1.02 -0.94 7.98
C HIS A 262 0.72 -0.65 9.45
N ILE A 263 1.74 -0.69 10.29
CA ILE A 263 1.75 -0.34 11.70
C ILE A 263 2.88 0.66 11.91
N ARG A 264 2.54 1.85 12.40
CA ARG A 264 3.46 2.97 12.56
C ARG A 264 3.42 3.51 13.99
N PRO A 265 4.57 3.68 14.64
CA PRO A 265 4.63 4.37 15.92
C PRO A 265 4.21 5.83 15.76
N GLN A 266 3.42 6.33 16.71
CA GLN A 266 3.00 7.73 16.72
C GLN A 266 3.72 8.46 17.85
N SER A 267 4.63 9.35 17.48
CA SER A 267 5.33 10.17 18.45
C SER A 267 4.34 11.09 19.16
N THR A 268 4.12 10.84 20.44
CA THR A 268 3.53 11.85 21.31
C THR A 268 4.59 12.89 21.60
N SER A 269 4.38 14.15 21.19
CA SER A 269 5.04 15.26 21.89
C SER A 269 4.67 15.11 23.35
N LEU A 270 5.65 14.84 24.22
CA LEU A 270 5.46 14.88 25.66
C LEU A 270 4.68 16.15 25.95
N LYS A 271 3.46 16.03 26.49
CA LYS A 271 2.85 17.16 27.16
C LYS A 271 3.81 17.48 28.29
N SER A 272 4.67 18.47 28.08
CA SER A 272 5.33 19.12 29.18
C SER A 272 4.19 19.59 30.07
N ASN A 273 4.05 18.99 31.25
CA ASN A 273 3.35 19.62 32.36
C ASN A 273 4.15 20.88 32.74
N LEU A 274 4.17 21.86 31.85
CA LEU A 274 4.36 23.24 32.23
C LEU A 274 3.05 23.55 32.95
N GLY A 275 3.08 23.49 34.28
CA GLY A 275 1.97 23.97 35.08
C GLY A 275 1.73 25.42 34.71
N ASP A 276 0.70 25.66 33.91
CA ASP A 276 0.15 26.98 33.70
C ASP A 276 -0.63 27.36 34.96
N GLU A 277 0.09 27.65 36.04
CA GLU A 277 -0.39 28.61 37.01
C GLU A 277 0.08 29.99 36.55
N SER A 278 -0.75 30.65 35.74
CA SER A 278 -0.77 32.12 35.71
C SER A 278 -2.16 32.64 35.33
N PRO A 279 -2.53 33.83 35.85
CA PRO A 279 -3.88 34.11 36.33
C PRO A 279 -4.83 34.53 35.22
N SER A 280 -6.12 34.32 35.49
CA SER A 280 -7.28 34.87 34.78
C SER A 280 -7.02 36.29 34.25
N CYS A 281 -6.87 36.41 32.93
CA CYS A 281 -7.08 37.68 32.23
C CYS A 281 -8.19 37.48 31.20
N CYS A 282 -9.28 38.20 31.45
CA CYS A 282 -10.51 38.22 30.68
C CYS A 282 -10.25 38.74 29.26
N GLY A 283 -10.65 37.99 28.24
CA GLY A 283 -10.56 38.41 26.84
C GLY A 283 -11.26 37.44 25.89
N GLN A 284 -12.56 37.66 25.66
CA GLN A 284 -13.33 37.00 24.61
C GLN A 284 -12.66 37.18 23.24
N LEU A 285 -12.31 36.08 22.57
CA LEU A 285 -12.04 36.06 21.14
C LEU A 285 -12.81 34.91 20.48
N LYS A 286 -13.65 35.33 19.53
CA LYS A 286 -14.66 34.56 18.81
C LYS A 286 -14.04 33.50 17.89
N LEU A 287 -14.76 32.38 17.76
CA LEU A 287 -14.66 31.43 16.65
C LEU A 287 -14.55 32.17 15.31
N ALA A 288 -13.48 31.89 14.56
CA ALA A 288 -13.41 32.16 13.13
C ALA A 288 -13.22 30.84 12.39
N THR A 289 -14.36 30.33 11.92
CA THR A 289 -14.47 29.32 10.86
C THR A 289 -13.90 29.92 9.56
N SER A 290 -12.87 29.31 8.98
CA SER A 290 -12.61 29.27 7.53
C SER A 290 -11.25 28.59 7.27
N LEU A 291 -11.29 27.40 6.68
CA LEU A 291 -10.16 26.86 5.91
C LEU A 291 -10.48 27.13 4.45
N GLU A 292 -9.77 28.08 3.86
CA GLU A 292 -9.83 28.37 2.43
C GLU A 292 -9.17 27.23 1.65
N VAL A 293 -9.96 26.67 0.73
CA VAL A 293 -9.54 25.68 -0.27
C VAL A 293 -8.63 26.38 -1.28
N ASN A 294 -7.43 25.84 -1.50
CA ASN A 294 -6.50 26.29 -2.54
C ASN A 294 -6.89 25.65 -3.89
N PRO A 295 -7.37 26.41 -4.90
CA PRO A 295 -7.82 25.87 -6.17
C PRO A 295 -6.69 25.98 -7.19
N ASN A 296 -5.86 24.95 -7.33
CA ASN A 296 -4.99 24.80 -8.50
C ASN A 296 -4.54 23.34 -8.67
N PHE A 297 -5.47 22.48 -9.08
CA PHE A 297 -5.15 21.33 -9.92
C PHE A 297 -6.13 21.31 -11.09
N SER A 298 -5.59 21.62 -12.26
CA SER A 298 -6.32 21.71 -13.52
C SER A 298 -6.72 20.33 -14.01
N SER A 299 -8.02 20.20 -14.24
CA SER A 299 -8.73 19.16 -14.97
C SER A 299 -8.34 19.09 -16.46
N ALA A 300 -8.26 17.87 -16.99
CA ALA A 300 -8.44 17.49 -18.40
C ALA A 300 -8.76 15.97 -18.35
N ILE A 301 -9.81 15.38 -18.92
CA ILE A 301 -10.70 15.69 -20.04
C ILE A 301 -12.06 15.01 -19.75
N ILE A 302 -13.18 15.75 -19.90
CA ILE A 302 -14.54 15.20 -20.05
C ILE A 302 -14.80 15.07 -21.55
N GLY A 303 -15.20 13.88 -22.00
CA GLY A 303 -15.74 13.66 -23.34
C GLY A 303 -17.23 14.00 -23.36
N ASP A 304 -17.60 14.88 -24.29
CA ASP A 304 -18.96 15.31 -24.59
C ASP A 304 -19.90 14.15 -24.94
N SER A 305 -21.13 14.22 -24.42
CA SER A 305 -22.33 13.67 -25.08
C SER A 305 -23.52 14.59 -24.82
N PRO A 306 -24.30 14.97 -25.85
CA PRO A 306 -25.27 16.06 -25.77
C PRO A 306 -26.63 15.61 -25.18
N PRO A 307 -27.44 16.54 -24.65
CA PRO A 307 -28.76 16.22 -24.12
C PRO A 307 -29.81 16.19 -25.23
N LEU A 308 -30.62 15.13 -25.26
CA LEU A 308 -31.89 15.10 -25.98
C LEU A 308 -32.96 15.80 -25.12
N LEU A 309 -33.38 16.99 -25.54
CA LEU A 309 -34.65 17.61 -25.17
C LEU A 309 -35.50 17.72 -26.43
N ALA A 310 -36.62 16.99 -26.46
CA ALA A 310 -37.68 17.21 -27.42
C ALA A 310 -38.95 17.59 -26.66
N CYS A 311 -39.38 18.85 -26.81
CA CYS A 311 -40.72 19.31 -26.49
C CYS A 311 -41.50 19.49 -27.80
N GLY A 312 -42.60 18.73 -27.92
CA GLY A 312 -43.90 19.12 -28.48
C GLY A 312 -43.99 19.72 -29.88
N ARG A 313 -44.73 19.03 -30.75
CA ARG A 313 -46.02 19.52 -31.26
C ARG A 313 -47.03 18.39 -31.29
#